data_AF-A0A838PWZ6-F1
#
_entry.id   AF-A0A838PWZ6-F1
#
_cell.length_a   1.000
_cell.length_b   1.000
_cell.length_c   1.000
_cell.angle_alpha   90.00
_cell.angle_beta   90.00
_cell.angle_gamma   90.00
#
_symmetry.space_group_name_H-M   'P 1'
#
loop_
_entity.id
_entity.type
_entity.pdbx_description
1 polymer ?
#
loop_
_entity_poly.entity_id
_entity_poly.type
_entity_poly.pdbx_seq_one_letter_code
_entity_poly.pdbx_strand_id
1 'polypeptide(L)' 'VREATVAGTIPGMLAGLVAVGSDLRFLPFGGGMGGATLLLEGMTLAGA' A
#
# COMPACT_ATOMS: atom_id res chain seq x y z
N VAL A 1 8.04 -3.06 14.11
CA VAL A 1 8.81 -3.61 12.98
C VAL A 1 9.80 -2.57 12.50
N ARG A 2 11.08 -2.93 12.33
CA ARG A 2 12.11 -2.08 11.73
C ARG A 2 12.69 -2.86 10.54
N GLU A 3 12.82 -2.18 9.39
CA GLU A 3 13.45 -2.70 8.17
C GLU A 3 12.84 -4.02 7.65
N ALA A 4 11.79 -3.90 6.83
CA ALA A 4 11.14 -5.04 6.19
C ALA A 4 10.88 -4.76 4.70
N THR A 5 10.98 -5.79 3.88
CA THR A 5 10.58 -5.77 2.48
C THR A 5 9.25 -6.49 2.32
N VAL A 6 8.36 -5.87 1.55
CA VAL A 6 7.07 -6.45 1.20
C VAL A 6 7.11 -6.89 -0.27
N ALA A 7 6.63 -8.10 -0.56
CA ALA A 7 6.64 -8.69 -1.89
C ALA A 7 5.26 -9.24 -2.30
N GLY A 8 4.96 -9.15 -3.59
CA GLY A 8 3.74 -9.66 -4.23
C GLY A 8 3.58 -9.11 -5.64
N THR A 9 2.50 -9.48 -6.33
CA THR A 9 2.17 -8.93 -7.65
C THR A 9 1.16 -7.80 -7.53
N ILE A 10 1.27 -6.76 -8.36
CA ILE A 10 0.32 -5.63 -8.33
C ILE A 10 -1.13 -6.10 -8.53
N PRO A 11 -1.48 -6.95 -9.52
CA PRO A 11 -2.85 -7.43 -9.67
C PRO A 11 -3.36 -8.19 -8.44
N GLY A 12 -2.51 -9.01 -7.81
CA GLY A 12 -2.88 -9.74 -6.60
C GLY A 12 -3.13 -8.80 -5.42
N MET A 13 -2.30 -7.77 -5.25
CA MET A 13 -2.50 -6.75 -4.23
C MET A 13 -3.79 -5.96 -4.45
N LEU A 14 -4.09 -5.57 -5.70
CA LEU A 14 -5.33 -4.87 -6.02
C LEU A 14 -6.57 -5.73 -5.79
N ALA A 15 -6.50 -7.03 -6.08
CA ALA A 15 -7.59 -7.97 -5.83
C ALA A 15 -7.81 -8.24 -4.33
N GLY A 16 -6.75 -8.21 -3.52
CA GLY A 16 -6.80 -8.42 -2.06
C GLY A 16 -7.10 -7.15 -1.25
N LEU A 17 -7.60 -6.08 -1.88
CA LEU A 17 -7.87 -4.80 -1.22
C LEU A 17 -9.19 -4.88 -0.45
N VAL A 18 -9.10 -4.78 0.88
CA VAL A 18 -10.24 -4.96 1.81
C VAL A 18 -10.92 -3.63 2.10
N ALA A 19 -10.15 -2.56 2.23
CA ALA A 19 -10.69 -1.24 2.54
C ALA A 19 -9.81 -0.11 1.99
N VAL A 20 -10.47 1.00 1.66
CA VAL A 20 -9.86 2.27 1.27
C VAL A 20 -10.23 3.32 2.31
N GLY A 21 -9.25 4.00 2.86
CA GLY A 21 -9.43 5.10 3.80
C GLY A 21 -9.97 6.37 3.13
N SER A 22 -10.64 7.21 3.91
CA SER A 22 -11.14 8.51 3.45
C SER A 22 -10.09 9.64 3.56
N ASP A 23 -8.81 9.30 3.72
CA ASP A 23 -7.70 10.19 4.06
C ASP A 23 -6.78 10.50 2.87
N LEU A 24 -7.38 10.67 1.68
CA LEU A 24 -6.66 10.96 0.45
C LEU A 24 -5.74 12.17 0.62
N ARG A 25 -4.44 11.94 0.40
CA ARG A 25 -3.39 12.96 0.48
C ARG A 25 -2.57 12.94 -0.81
N PHE A 26 -2.30 14.13 -1.33
CA PHE A 26 -1.42 14.31 -2.47
C PHE A 26 0.02 14.50 -2.01
N LEU A 27 0.95 13.89 -2.72
CA LEU A 27 2.38 14.03 -2.43
C LEU A 27 2.83 15.45 -2.79
N PRO A 28 3.40 16.22 -1.85
CA PRO A 28 3.94 17.54 -2.15
C PRO A 28 4.99 17.43 -3.26
N PHE A 29 4.87 18.25 -4.30
CA PHE A 29 5.76 18.27 -5.46
C PHE A 29 5.79 16.97 -6.30
N GLY A 30 4.91 16.00 -6.02
CA GLY A 30 4.79 14.74 -6.76
C GLY A 30 3.89 14.79 -7.99
N GLY A 31 3.52 15.98 -8.46
CA GLY A 31 2.55 16.17 -9.54
C GLY A 31 1.15 15.70 -9.15
N GLY A 32 0.55 14.80 -9.94
CA GLY A 32 -0.81 14.27 -9.74
C GLY A 32 -0.92 13.01 -8.88
N MET A 33 0.16 12.58 -8.21
CA MET A 33 0.14 11.37 -7.40
C MET A 33 -0.49 11.63 -6.02
N GLY A 34 -1.59 10.92 -5.75
CA GLY A 34 -2.27 10.89 -4.46
C GLY A 34 -2.42 9.47 -3.96
N GLY A 35 -2.40 9.31 -2.64
CA GLY A 35 -2.61 8.04 -1.97
C GLY A 35 -3.57 8.20 -0.79
N ALA A 36 -4.43 7.22 -0.58
CA ALA A 36 -5.19 7.04 0.65
C ALA A 36 -4.60 5.85 1.43
N THR A 37 -4.98 5.71 2.69
CA THR A 37 -4.61 4.51 3.44
C THR A 37 -5.34 3.29 2.86
N LEU A 38 -4.62 2.20 2.59
CA LEU A 38 -5.17 0.97 2.02
C LEU A 38 -4.97 -0.20 2.98
N LEU A 39 -6.01 -1.01 3.15
CA LEU A 39 -5.92 -2.29 3.85
C LEU A 39 -5.92 -3.43 2.84
N LEU A 40 -4.93 -4.30 2.95
CA LEU A 40 -4.79 -5.50 2.14
C LEU A 40 -5.02 -6.73 3.00
N GLU A 41 -5.65 -7.75 2.44
CA GLU A 41 -5.94 -9.02 3.11
C GLU A 41 -4.65 -9.74 3.54
N GLY A 42 -3.63 -9.72 2.68
CA GLY A 42 -2.34 -10.36 2.97
C GLY A 42 -1.25 -10.00 1.98
N MET A 43 -0.01 -10.06 2.44
CA MET A 43 1.20 -9.85 1.63
C MET A 43 2.38 -10.59 2.27
N THR A 44 3.36 -10.96 1.45
CA THR A 44 4.60 -11.54 1.95
C THR A 44 5.44 -10.44 2.56
N LEU A 45 5.79 -10.57 3.84
CA LEU A 45 6.68 -9.67 4.56
C LEU A 45 7.95 -10.43 4.95
N ALA A 46 9.10 -9.89 4.56
CA ALA A 46 10.41 -10.41 4.92
C ALA A 46 11.16 -9.36 5.75
N GLY A 47 11.64 -9.74 6.93
CA GLY A 47 12.41 -8.90 7.85
C GLY A 47 13.19 -9.76 8.84
N ALA A 48 14.23 -9.18 9.43
CA ALA A 48 15.09 -9.83 10.44
C ALA A 48 14.51 -9.73 11.85
#